data_AF-A0AAU3P8D0-F1
#
_entry.id   AF-A0AAU3P8D0-F1
#
_cell.length_a   1.000
_cell.length_b   1.000
_cell.length_c   1.000
_cell.angle_alpha   90.00
_cell.angle_beta   90.00
_cell.angle_gamma   90.00
#
_symmetry.space_group_name_H-M   'P 1'
#
loop_
_entity.id
_entity.type
_entity.pdbx_description
1 polymer ?
#
loop_
_entity_poly.entity_id
_entity_poly.type
_entity_poly.pdbx_seq_one_letter_code
_entity_poly.pdbx_strand_id
1 'polypeptide(L)'
;MTQMTRVRASSYALAAALLVGLSAPVAAARPASHGHSSQHRIPFTAATVTASEDGSSYTVEWKAPRVRHVAVRAGGRIVASGGSSGKVTVRGLPAADRQWFDLVPDRGQGLHLADREIRLDGAVNFRDAGGYRTTDGHWVRMGEIYRTASLDKLTDRDLAKLKRLGISVDYDLRTQQERTSAPDRVPAGSRYVVADVLGDLGGLSALPASPEASAQLMVDAEKTMVSAPTAQQAYTTVLHGIADADGANALFHCTAGKDRTGWANATLLTALGVPRDTVMDDYLASNTYRAKENAATLAAMPPAQAAVYKPMLDVRPEYLNSGFQEVTSRYGTFDRYLDKALGLSHRDVRDLREDLLVG
;
A
#
# COMPACT_ATOMS: atom_id res chain seq x y z
N MET A 1 -46.51 -12.43 54.49
CA MET A 1 -45.79 -13.70 54.30
C MET A 1 -44.32 -13.35 54.03
N THR A 2 -43.59 -13.00 55.09
CA THR A 2 -42.53 -13.79 55.79
C THR A 2 -41.19 -13.65 55.06
N GLN A 3 -40.06 -13.18 55.58
CA GLN A 3 -39.54 -12.48 56.77
C GLN A 3 -38.15 -11.92 56.29
N MET A 4 -37.69 -10.70 56.64
CA MET A 4 -36.72 -10.42 57.74
C MET A 4 -35.41 -11.26 57.64
N THR A 5 -34.16 -10.79 57.77
CA THR A 5 -33.55 -9.58 58.35
C THR A 5 -32.05 -9.52 57.97
N ARG A 6 -31.45 -8.34 58.16
CA ARG A 6 -30.05 -7.93 57.93
C ARG A 6 -28.98 -8.60 58.81
N VAL A 7 -27.79 -8.79 58.20
CA VAL A 7 -26.41 -8.38 58.57
C VAL A 7 -25.83 -8.76 59.96
N ARG A 8 -24.68 -9.46 60.00
CA ARG A 8 -23.35 -8.95 60.44
C ARG A 8 -22.26 -10.02 60.37
N ALA A 9 -21.04 -9.53 60.12
CA ALA A 9 -19.77 -10.23 59.95
C ALA A 9 -19.18 -10.78 61.26
N SER A 10 -18.30 -11.78 61.14
CA SER A 10 -17.13 -12.01 62.02
C SER A 10 -16.10 -12.89 61.30
N SER A 11 -14.91 -12.33 61.09
CA SER A 11 -13.66 -13.01 60.76
C SER A 11 -13.04 -13.66 62.00
N TYR A 12 -12.33 -14.80 61.88
CA TYR A 12 -11.01 -15.11 62.48
C TYR A 12 -10.59 -16.57 62.23
N ALA A 13 -9.26 -16.75 62.20
CA ALA A 13 -8.46 -17.96 62.45
C ALA A 13 -7.90 -18.76 61.26
N LEU A 14 -6.59 -18.53 61.05
CA LEU A 14 -5.58 -19.42 60.47
C LEU A 14 -5.59 -20.81 61.15
N ALA A 15 -5.39 -21.87 60.36
CA ALA A 15 -4.60 -23.03 60.76
C ALA A 15 -4.13 -23.82 59.52
N ALA A 16 -2.82 -23.93 59.38
CA ALA A 16 -2.14 -24.78 58.42
C ALA A 16 -2.21 -26.25 58.87
N ALA A 17 -2.38 -27.17 57.92
CA ALA A 17 -2.06 -28.58 58.13
C ALA A 17 -1.53 -29.19 56.82
N LEU A 18 -0.28 -29.66 56.89
CA LEU A 18 0.39 -30.46 55.88
C LEU A 18 -0.41 -31.74 55.61
N LEU A 19 -0.57 -32.09 54.33
CA LEU A 19 -0.86 -33.45 53.90
C LEU A 19 0.11 -33.84 52.78
N VAL A 20 1.03 -34.71 53.15
CA VAL A 20 1.88 -35.51 52.26
C VAL A 20 0.98 -36.53 51.58
N GLY A 21 0.98 -36.57 50.25
CA GLY A 21 0.15 -37.48 49.47
C GLY A 21 0.74 -37.78 48.10
N LEU A 22 1.62 -38.78 48.07
CA LEU A 22 1.84 -39.79 47.02
C LEU A 22 1.72 -39.34 45.54
N SER A 23 2.90 -39.26 44.92
CA SER A 23 3.13 -39.17 43.47
C SER A 23 2.51 -40.34 42.70
N ALA A 24 1.62 -40.02 41.75
CA ALA A 24 1.29 -40.85 40.59
C ALA A 24 1.80 -40.14 39.32
N PRO A 25 2.28 -40.86 38.30
CA PRO A 25 2.90 -40.24 37.13
C PRO A 25 1.83 -39.52 36.30
N VAL A 26 1.99 -38.20 36.17
CA VAL A 26 1.23 -37.40 35.21
C VAL A 26 1.73 -37.79 33.82
N ALA A 27 0.91 -38.55 33.08
CA ALA A 27 1.07 -38.65 31.64
C ALA A 27 1.01 -37.23 31.08
N ALA A 28 2.15 -36.74 30.57
CA ALA A 28 2.22 -35.46 29.90
C ALA A 28 1.31 -35.51 28.66
N ALA A 29 0.09 -34.97 28.81
CA ALA A 29 -0.74 -34.62 27.68
C ALA A 29 0.04 -33.59 26.86
N ARG A 30 0.61 -34.03 25.74
CA ARG A 30 1.15 -33.11 24.72
C ARG A 30 0.01 -32.15 24.40
N PRO A 31 0.21 -30.82 24.47
CA PRO A 31 -0.82 -29.90 24.03
C PRO A 31 -1.13 -30.26 22.58
N ALA A 32 -2.39 -30.56 22.29
CA ALA A 32 -2.86 -30.77 20.94
C ALA A 32 -2.46 -29.52 20.16
N SER A 33 -1.50 -29.68 19.24
CA SER A 33 -1.16 -28.65 18.29
C SER A 33 -2.45 -28.27 17.59
N HIS A 34 -2.99 -27.10 17.91
CA HIS A 34 -4.04 -26.49 17.11
C HIS A 34 -3.38 -26.20 15.77
N GLY A 35 -3.50 -27.17 14.86
CA GLY A 35 -3.13 -27.03 13.47
C GLY A 35 -4.10 -26.02 12.86
N HIS A 36 -3.83 -24.73 13.06
CA HIS A 36 -4.34 -23.73 12.13
C HIS A 36 -3.90 -24.18 10.74
N SER A 37 -4.91 -24.45 9.91
CA SER A 37 -4.75 -25.25 8.70
C SER A 37 -3.62 -24.66 7.86
N SER A 38 -2.64 -25.49 7.49
CA SER A 38 -1.59 -25.08 6.56
C SER A 38 -2.12 -24.85 5.13
N GLN A 39 -3.45 -24.81 4.95
CA GLN A 39 -4.13 -24.60 3.68
C GLN A 39 -4.40 -23.12 3.42
N HIS A 40 -4.52 -22.27 4.45
CA HIS A 40 -4.76 -20.84 4.26
C HIS A 40 -3.49 -20.01 4.03
N ARG A 41 -2.32 -20.45 4.53
CA ARG A 41 -1.10 -19.65 4.38
C ARG A 41 -0.57 -19.66 2.95
N ILE A 42 -0.20 -18.48 2.46
CA ILE A 42 0.52 -18.30 1.20
C ILE A 42 2.01 -18.64 1.41
N PRO A 43 2.58 -19.64 0.70
CA PRO A 43 3.93 -20.14 0.97
C PRO A 43 5.06 -19.33 0.32
N PHE A 44 4.72 -18.33 -0.49
CA PHE A 44 5.68 -17.49 -1.19
C PHE A 44 6.35 -16.48 -0.24
N THR A 45 7.67 -16.44 -0.26
CA THR A 45 8.49 -15.42 0.44
C THR A 45 8.85 -14.26 -0.49
N ALA A 46 8.79 -14.48 -1.80
CA ALA A 46 8.89 -13.45 -2.82
C ALA A 46 8.15 -13.94 -4.08
N ALA A 47 7.49 -13.02 -4.79
CA ALA A 47 6.85 -13.29 -6.05
C ALA A 47 6.60 -11.97 -6.78
N THR A 48 6.87 -11.93 -8.08
CA THR A 48 6.64 -10.76 -8.93
C THR A 48 6.18 -11.19 -10.31
N VAL A 49 5.41 -10.31 -10.94
CA VAL A 49 5.10 -10.34 -12.37
C VAL A 49 5.59 -9.02 -12.94
N THR A 50 6.33 -9.08 -14.04
CA THR A 50 6.83 -7.89 -14.74
C THR A 50 6.59 -8.01 -16.24
N ALA A 51 5.82 -7.09 -16.81
CA ALA A 51 5.58 -6.97 -18.24
C ALA A 51 6.80 -6.36 -18.95
N SER A 52 7.08 -6.78 -20.18
CA SER A 52 8.07 -6.13 -21.03
C SER A 52 7.63 -4.73 -21.45
N GLU A 53 8.57 -3.90 -21.90
CA GLU A 53 8.30 -2.52 -22.34
C GLU A 53 7.28 -2.43 -23.49
N ASP A 54 7.19 -3.45 -24.33
CA ASP A 54 6.20 -3.56 -25.41
C ASP A 54 4.90 -4.27 -25.00
N GLY A 55 4.81 -4.78 -23.76
CA GLY A 55 3.68 -5.54 -23.25
C GLY A 55 3.49 -6.93 -23.88
N SER A 56 4.45 -7.40 -24.69
CA SER A 56 4.34 -8.67 -25.44
C SER A 56 4.69 -9.91 -24.62
N SER A 57 5.38 -9.72 -23.48
CA SER A 57 5.86 -10.80 -22.63
C SER A 57 5.81 -10.43 -21.15
N TYR A 58 5.78 -11.45 -20.30
CA TYR A 58 5.69 -11.31 -18.85
C TYR A 58 6.72 -12.21 -18.19
N THR A 59 7.56 -11.63 -17.33
CA THR A 59 8.45 -12.37 -16.44
C THR A 59 7.73 -12.64 -15.13
N VAL A 60 7.51 -13.92 -14.82
CA VAL A 60 6.96 -14.35 -13.53
C VAL A 60 8.09 -14.97 -12.72
N GLU A 61 8.39 -14.41 -11.55
CA GLU A 61 9.48 -14.84 -10.68
C GLU A 61 8.95 -15.13 -9.29
N TRP A 62 9.45 -16.20 -8.63
CA TRP A 62 9.01 -16.55 -7.28
C TRP A 62 10.07 -17.28 -6.45
N LYS A 63 9.89 -17.21 -5.14
CA LYS A 63 10.57 -18.01 -4.12
C LYS A 63 9.53 -18.54 -3.13
N ALA A 64 9.48 -19.86 -2.98
CA ALA A 64 8.60 -20.60 -2.08
C ALA A 64 9.37 -21.80 -1.48
N PRO A 65 10.22 -21.59 -0.46
CA PRO A 65 11.18 -22.59 0.04
C PRO A 65 10.58 -23.91 0.55
N ARG A 66 9.27 -23.95 0.84
CA ARG A 66 8.55 -25.12 1.39
C ARG A 66 7.63 -25.81 0.36
N VAL A 67 7.73 -25.41 -0.90
CA VAL A 67 6.92 -25.89 -2.02
C VAL A 67 7.84 -26.65 -2.97
N ARG A 68 7.39 -27.80 -3.49
CA ARG A 68 8.20 -28.58 -4.45
C ARG A 68 7.92 -28.19 -5.88
N HIS A 69 6.69 -27.80 -6.16
CA HIS A 69 6.24 -27.46 -7.50
C HIS A 69 5.30 -26.26 -7.46
N VAL A 70 5.49 -25.33 -8.40
CA VAL A 70 4.59 -24.20 -8.65
C VAL A 70 4.16 -24.26 -10.11
N ALA A 71 2.86 -24.36 -10.35
CA ALA A 71 2.27 -24.15 -11.66
C ALA A 71 1.90 -22.67 -11.80
N VAL A 72 2.29 -22.05 -12.91
CA VAL A 72 1.90 -20.68 -13.24
C VAL A 72 0.77 -20.75 -14.26
N ARG A 73 -0.38 -20.16 -13.92
CA ARG A 73 -1.55 -20.11 -14.81
C ARG A 73 -1.82 -18.70 -15.29
N ALA A 74 -2.32 -18.56 -16.51
CA ALA A 74 -2.91 -17.34 -17.03
C ALA A 74 -4.17 -17.70 -17.81
N GLY A 75 -5.28 -16.99 -17.58
CA GLY A 75 -6.57 -17.31 -18.21
C GLY A 75 -7.05 -18.74 -17.95
N GLY A 76 -6.78 -19.28 -16.76
CA GLY A 76 -7.14 -20.65 -16.35
C GLY A 76 -6.26 -21.77 -16.92
N ARG A 77 -5.29 -21.46 -17.82
CA ARG A 77 -4.40 -22.43 -18.46
C ARG A 77 -3.02 -22.40 -17.80
N ILE A 78 -2.38 -23.55 -17.63
CA ILE A 78 -0.97 -23.61 -17.21
C ILE A 78 -0.11 -23.07 -18.37
N VAL A 79 0.65 -22.02 -18.10
CA VAL A 79 1.53 -21.35 -19.07
C VAL A 79 3.01 -21.55 -18.76
N ALA A 80 3.34 -21.91 -17.52
CA ALA A 80 4.67 -22.30 -17.11
C ALA A 80 4.61 -23.10 -15.80
N SER A 81 5.73 -23.69 -15.39
CA SER A 81 5.87 -24.31 -14.08
C SER A 81 7.33 -24.30 -13.64
N GLY A 82 7.58 -24.47 -12.35
CA GLY A 82 8.93 -24.62 -11.81
C GLY A 82 8.94 -25.17 -10.39
N GLY A 83 10.12 -25.17 -9.76
CA GLY A 83 10.32 -25.72 -8.41
C GLY A 83 10.01 -24.71 -7.29
N SER A 84 10.71 -24.88 -6.17
CA SER A 84 10.66 -23.99 -4.99
C SER A 84 11.15 -22.56 -5.27
N SER A 85 11.84 -22.34 -6.39
CA SER A 85 12.12 -21.02 -6.94
C SER A 85 12.07 -21.13 -8.46
N GLY A 86 11.67 -20.06 -9.13
CA GLY A 86 11.56 -20.05 -10.58
C GLY A 86 11.50 -18.65 -11.13
N LYS A 87 11.94 -18.53 -12.39
CA LYS A 87 11.84 -17.33 -13.21
C LYS A 87 11.50 -17.79 -14.61
N VAL A 88 10.31 -17.43 -15.09
CA VAL A 88 9.79 -17.89 -16.38
C VAL A 88 9.31 -16.69 -17.19
N THR A 89 9.51 -16.74 -18.50
CA THR A 89 8.98 -15.73 -19.42
C THR A 89 7.81 -16.31 -20.19
N VAL A 90 6.64 -15.71 -20.03
CA VAL A 90 5.40 -16.09 -20.72
C VAL A 90 5.15 -15.12 -21.88
N ARG A 91 4.78 -15.66 -23.04
CA ARG A 91 4.51 -14.89 -24.28
C ARG A 91 3.23 -15.41 -24.95
N GLY A 92 2.71 -14.63 -25.90
CA GLY A 92 1.59 -15.06 -26.75
C GLY A 92 0.25 -15.15 -26.00
N LEU A 93 0.08 -14.37 -24.93
CA LEU A 93 -1.19 -14.25 -24.23
C LEU A 93 -2.12 -13.32 -25.02
N PRO A 94 -3.46 -13.54 -24.96
CA PRO A 94 -4.42 -12.62 -25.54
C PRO A 94 -4.26 -11.21 -24.98
N ALA A 95 -4.55 -10.19 -25.79
CA ALA A 95 -4.54 -8.81 -25.33
C ALA A 95 -5.57 -8.62 -24.21
N ALA A 96 -5.15 -7.97 -23.13
CA ALA A 96 -5.98 -7.60 -21.99
C ALA A 96 -5.51 -6.25 -21.44
N ASP A 97 -6.40 -5.50 -20.79
CA ASP A 97 -5.99 -4.28 -20.07
C ASP A 97 -5.01 -4.60 -18.93
N ARG A 98 -5.13 -5.80 -18.37
CA ARG A 98 -4.27 -6.32 -17.32
C ARG A 98 -4.15 -7.83 -17.42
N GLN A 99 -2.91 -8.31 -17.44
CA GLN A 99 -2.62 -9.74 -17.48
C GLN A 99 -2.39 -10.28 -16.08
N TRP A 100 -3.27 -11.19 -15.66
CA TRP A 100 -3.20 -11.86 -14.36
C TRP A 100 -2.54 -13.25 -14.47
N PHE A 101 -1.86 -13.61 -13.39
CA PHE A 101 -1.19 -14.88 -13.20
C PHE A 101 -1.54 -15.48 -11.84
N ASP A 102 -1.94 -16.76 -11.85
CA ASP A 102 -2.09 -17.55 -10.62
C ASP A 102 -0.83 -18.40 -10.42
N LEU A 103 -0.10 -18.15 -9.35
CA LEU A 103 0.98 -19.01 -8.90
C LEU A 103 0.38 -20.06 -7.95
N VAL A 104 0.27 -21.29 -8.44
CA VAL A 104 -0.40 -22.40 -7.76
C VAL A 104 0.65 -23.38 -7.22
N PRO A 105 0.99 -23.33 -5.92
CA PRO A 105 1.93 -24.26 -5.30
C PRO A 105 1.30 -25.64 -5.09
N ASP A 106 2.13 -26.69 -4.95
CA ASP A 106 1.67 -28.04 -4.58
C ASP A 106 1.18 -28.13 -3.11
N ARG A 107 1.45 -27.10 -2.30
CA ARG A 107 0.97 -26.96 -0.92
C ARG A 107 0.78 -25.49 -0.53
N GLY A 108 -0.30 -25.20 0.18
CA GLY A 108 -0.64 -23.85 0.66
C GLY A 108 -1.58 -23.11 -0.30
N GLN A 109 -1.95 -21.89 0.06
CA GLN A 109 -2.79 -21.05 -0.81
C GLN A 109 -1.97 -20.55 -2.01
N GLY A 110 -2.61 -20.46 -3.18
CA GLY A 110 -2.03 -19.80 -4.35
C GLY A 110 -1.91 -18.29 -4.19
N LEU A 111 -1.17 -17.66 -5.08
CA LEU A 111 -0.99 -16.21 -5.10
C LEU A 111 -1.39 -15.66 -6.47
N HIS A 112 -2.31 -14.69 -6.47
CA HIS A 112 -2.81 -14.02 -7.67
C HIS A 112 -2.08 -12.70 -7.87
N LEU A 113 -1.34 -12.57 -8.98
CA LEU A 113 -0.50 -11.40 -9.26
C LEU A 113 -0.65 -10.93 -10.70
N ALA A 114 -0.33 -9.66 -10.92
CA ALA A 114 -0.12 -9.06 -12.22
C ALA A 114 1.08 -8.10 -12.15
N ASP A 115 1.47 -7.53 -13.29
CA ASP A 115 2.31 -6.34 -13.25
C ASP A 115 1.60 -5.24 -12.45
N ARG A 116 2.38 -4.45 -11.70
CA ARG A 116 1.85 -3.32 -10.93
C ARG A 116 1.55 -2.15 -11.85
N GLU A 117 2.43 -1.84 -12.78
CA GLU A 117 2.23 -0.81 -13.80
C GLU A 117 1.07 -1.21 -14.70
N ILE A 118 0.11 -0.31 -14.83
CA ILE A 118 -0.94 -0.44 -15.83
C ILE A 118 -0.83 0.82 -16.70
N ARG A 119 -0.38 0.62 -17.94
CA ARG A 119 -0.06 1.74 -18.82
C ARG A 119 -1.32 2.44 -19.30
N LEU A 120 -1.35 3.74 -19.12
CA LEU A 120 -2.35 4.66 -19.66
C LEU A 120 -1.69 5.53 -20.73
N ASP A 121 -2.46 5.94 -21.74
CA ASP A 121 -1.97 6.83 -22.79
C ASP A 121 -1.81 8.26 -22.26
N GLY A 122 -2.76 8.70 -21.42
CA GLY A 122 -2.85 10.06 -20.91
C GLY A 122 -2.28 10.30 -19.52
N ALA A 123 -1.84 9.27 -18.80
CA ALA A 123 -1.28 9.39 -17.47
C ALA A 123 -0.06 8.47 -17.28
N VAL A 124 0.88 8.93 -16.47
CA VAL A 124 2.06 8.17 -16.08
C VAL A 124 1.96 7.75 -14.62
N ASN A 125 2.88 6.89 -14.18
CA ASN A 125 2.98 6.50 -12.77
C ASN A 125 1.73 5.80 -12.21
N PHE A 126 0.81 5.35 -13.09
CA PHE A 126 -0.38 4.59 -12.76
C PHE A 126 -0.02 3.14 -12.45
N ARG A 127 -0.25 2.74 -11.20
CA ARG A 127 0.04 1.37 -10.73
C ARG A 127 -0.86 0.92 -9.60
N ASP A 128 -0.97 -0.39 -9.49
CA ASP A 128 -1.54 -1.08 -8.35
C ASP A 128 -0.66 -0.92 -7.10
N ALA A 129 -1.27 -0.60 -5.96
CA ALA A 129 -0.61 -0.43 -4.68
C ALA A 129 -0.38 -1.76 -3.92
N GLY A 130 -0.88 -2.87 -4.46
CA GLY A 130 -0.83 -4.20 -3.86
C GLY A 130 0.31 -5.10 -4.35
N GLY A 131 0.15 -6.40 -4.06
CA GLY A 131 1.11 -7.45 -4.39
C GLY A 131 2.36 -7.43 -3.51
N TYR A 132 2.37 -6.63 -2.43
CA TYR A 132 3.46 -6.60 -1.46
C TYR A 132 3.23 -7.61 -0.34
N ARG A 133 4.28 -8.31 0.05
CA ARG A 133 4.23 -9.25 1.19
C ARG A 133 4.39 -8.48 2.49
N THR A 134 3.56 -8.80 3.48
CA THR A 134 3.66 -8.25 4.85
C THR A 134 4.71 -8.99 5.68
N THR A 135 5.09 -8.42 6.82
CA THR A 135 6.06 -9.03 7.74
C THR A 135 5.55 -10.36 8.32
N ASP A 136 4.25 -10.46 8.60
CA ASP A 136 3.61 -11.68 9.13
C ASP A 136 3.27 -12.73 8.05
N GLY A 137 3.39 -12.34 6.78
CA GLY A 137 3.38 -13.25 5.63
C GLY A 137 2.10 -13.31 4.82
N HIS A 138 1.13 -12.43 5.13
CA HIS A 138 0.06 -12.09 4.23
C HIS A 138 0.59 -11.31 3.00
N TRP A 139 -0.30 -11.06 2.06
CA TRP A 139 -0.03 -10.27 0.87
C TRP A 139 -1.11 -9.20 0.70
N VAL A 140 -0.70 -7.99 0.35
CA VAL A 140 -1.63 -6.93 -0.04
C VAL A 140 -2.30 -7.36 -1.34
N ARG A 141 -3.63 -7.40 -1.36
CA ARG A 141 -4.44 -7.74 -2.53
C ARG A 141 -4.13 -6.78 -3.67
N MET A 142 -3.98 -7.34 -4.86
CA MET A 142 -3.93 -6.56 -6.10
C MET A 142 -5.34 -6.39 -6.63
N GLY A 143 -5.57 -5.28 -7.33
CA GLY A 143 -6.86 -4.92 -7.93
C GLY A 143 -7.68 -3.96 -7.08
N GLU A 144 -7.32 -3.78 -5.81
CA GLU A 144 -8.16 -3.05 -4.86
C GLU A 144 -7.80 -1.57 -4.73
N ILE A 145 -6.51 -1.24 -4.83
CA ILE A 145 -6.01 0.12 -4.58
C ILE A 145 -5.02 0.50 -5.66
N TYR A 146 -5.17 1.71 -6.20
CA TYR A 146 -4.37 2.24 -7.28
C TYR A 146 -3.82 3.63 -6.93
N ARG A 147 -2.66 3.95 -7.50
CA ARG A 147 -2.03 5.25 -7.38
C ARG A 147 -1.56 5.75 -8.74
N THR A 148 -1.61 7.06 -8.97
CA THR A 148 -1.27 7.66 -10.29
C THR A 148 -0.87 9.14 -10.20
N ALA A 149 -0.36 9.68 -11.30
CA ALA A 149 -0.30 11.12 -11.58
C ALA A 149 -1.68 11.68 -11.96
N SER A 150 -1.79 12.96 -12.31
CA SER A 150 -3.07 13.60 -12.64
C SER A 150 -3.82 12.93 -13.80
N LEU A 151 -5.15 13.07 -13.80
CA LEU A 151 -6.05 12.44 -14.76
C LEU A 151 -6.59 13.43 -15.81
N ASP A 152 -6.05 14.65 -15.84
CA ASP A 152 -6.46 15.74 -16.74
C ASP A 152 -6.27 15.41 -18.22
N LYS A 153 -5.30 14.52 -18.52
CA LYS A 153 -4.92 14.13 -19.88
C LYS A 153 -5.40 12.75 -20.30
N LEU A 154 -6.19 12.05 -19.48
CA LEU A 154 -6.69 10.73 -19.85
C LEU A 154 -7.37 10.74 -21.21
N THR A 155 -7.17 9.70 -22.00
CA THR A 155 -7.90 9.50 -23.26
C THR A 155 -9.22 8.78 -23.02
N ASP A 156 -10.10 8.73 -24.03
CA ASP A 156 -11.34 7.94 -23.94
C ASP A 156 -11.05 6.45 -23.75
N ARG A 157 -9.91 5.96 -24.27
CA ARG A 157 -9.45 4.58 -24.06
C ARG A 157 -9.03 4.36 -22.62
N ASP A 158 -8.36 5.32 -22.01
CA ASP A 158 -7.97 5.26 -20.59
C ASP A 158 -9.21 5.26 -19.69
N LEU A 159 -10.18 6.14 -19.95
CA LEU A 159 -11.44 6.15 -19.20
C LEU A 159 -12.17 4.81 -19.31
N ALA A 160 -12.23 4.23 -20.51
CA ALA A 160 -12.83 2.92 -20.71
C ALA A 160 -12.04 1.81 -19.99
N LYS A 161 -10.71 1.91 -19.93
CA LYS A 161 -9.83 1.00 -19.19
C LYS A 161 -10.06 1.11 -17.68
N LEU A 162 -10.05 2.31 -17.11
CA LEU A 162 -10.35 2.53 -15.68
C LEU A 162 -11.74 2.00 -15.31
N LYS A 163 -12.74 2.18 -16.18
CA LYS A 163 -14.06 1.59 -15.99
C LYS A 163 -14.02 0.07 -15.97
N ARG A 164 -13.25 -0.59 -16.85
CA ARG A 164 -13.10 -2.06 -16.87
C ARG A 164 -12.27 -2.60 -15.71
N LEU A 165 -11.33 -1.80 -15.19
CA LEU A 165 -10.63 -2.08 -13.93
C LEU A 165 -11.55 -1.92 -12.71
N GLY A 166 -12.74 -1.33 -12.89
CA GLY A 166 -13.73 -1.19 -11.83
C GLY A 166 -13.43 -0.08 -10.84
N ILE A 167 -12.65 0.94 -11.22
CA ILE A 167 -12.33 2.08 -10.35
C ILE A 167 -13.62 2.75 -9.90
N SER A 168 -13.89 2.69 -8.60
CA SER A 168 -15.17 3.13 -8.02
C SER A 168 -15.09 4.53 -7.42
N VAL A 169 -13.90 4.92 -6.95
CA VAL A 169 -13.65 6.20 -6.29
C VAL A 169 -12.28 6.73 -6.67
N ASP A 170 -12.23 8.04 -6.89
CA ASP A 170 -11.03 8.82 -7.17
C ASP A 170 -10.82 9.87 -6.07
N TYR A 171 -9.72 9.75 -5.34
CA TYR A 171 -9.30 10.70 -4.31
C TYR A 171 -8.23 11.64 -4.87
N ASP A 172 -8.63 12.88 -5.15
CA ASP A 172 -7.74 13.91 -5.66
C ASP A 172 -7.06 14.69 -4.53
N LEU A 173 -5.75 14.50 -4.39
CA LEU A 173 -4.89 15.12 -3.39
C LEU A 173 -4.38 16.51 -3.78
N ARG A 174 -4.74 17.00 -4.97
CA ARG A 174 -4.27 18.27 -5.50
C ARG A 174 -4.95 19.44 -4.83
N THR A 175 -4.34 20.61 -4.96
CA THR A 175 -4.88 21.89 -4.52
C THR A 175 -6.03 22.35 -5.41
N GLN A 176 -6.90 23.23 -4.92
CA GLN A 176 -7.94 23.84 -5.75
C GLN A 176 -7.39 24.49 -7.04
N GLN A 177 -6.24 25.15 -6.95
CA GLN A 177 -5.60 25.79 -8.10
C GLN A 177 -5.17 24.76 -9.15
N GLU A 178 -4.53 23.67 -8.73
CA GLU A 178 -4.13 22.58 -9.62
C GLU A 178 -5.35 21.95 -10.32
N ARG A 179 -6.42 21.67 -9.56
CA ARG A 179 -7.68 21.11 -10.11
C ARG A 179 -8.38 22.06 -11.08
N THR A 180 -8.34 23.37 -10.83
CA THR A 180 -8.94 24.37 -11.71
C THR A 180 -8.14 24.52 -13.01
N SER A 181 -6.81 24.47 -12.92
CA SER A 181 -5.93 24.64 -14.08
C SER A 181 -5.87 23.40 -14.97
N ALA A 182 -6.02 22.22 -14.37
CA ALA A 182 -5.96 20.93 -15.03
C ALA A 182 -7.04 19.99 -14.45
N PRO A 183 -8.33 20.20 -14.81
CA PRO A 183 -9.43 19.40 -14.27
C PRO A 183 -9.33 17.95 -14.72
N ASP A 184 -9.54 17.01 -13.80
CA ASP A 184 -9.49 15.59 -14.13
C ASP A 184 -10.61 15.16 -15.06
N ARG A 185 -10.29 14.16 -15.87
CA ARG A 185 -11.30 13.35 -16.55
C ARG A 185 -11.61 12.13 -15.68
N VAL A 186 -12.72 12.20 -14.94
CA VAL A 186 -13.14 11.11 -14.04
C VAL A 186 -13.93 10.04 -14.81
N PRO A 187 -13.67 8.73 -14.62
CA PRO A 187 -14.44 7.67 -15.26
C PRO A 187 -15.93 7.73 -14.88
N ALA A 188 -16.81 7.44 -15.84
CA ALA A 188 -18.25 7.47 -15.60
C ALA A 188 -18.67 6.41 -14.57
N GLY A 189 -19.37 6.85 -13.52
CA GLY A 189 -19.80 6.01 -12.41
C GLY A 189 -18.84 5.99 -11.22
N SER A 190 -17.64 6.58 -11.36
CA SER A 190 -16.73 6.75 -10.24
C SER A 190 -17.10 7.97 -9.41
N ARG A 191 -17.04 7.84 -8.08
CA ARG A 191 -17.17 8.95 -7.14
C ARG A 191 -15.88 9.75 -7.13
N TYR A 192 -15.98 11.08 -7.19
CA TYR A 192 -14.83 11.98 -7.10
C TYR A 192 -14.79 12.65 -5.73
N VAL A 193 -13.67 12.52 -5.02
CA VAL A 193 -13.48 13.02 -3.65
C VAL A 193 -12.25 13.92 -3.62
N VAL A 194 -12.45 15.16 -3.19
CA VAL A 194 -11.34 16.08 -2.96
C VAL A 194 -10.77 15.84 -1.56
N ALA A 195 -9.49 15.50 -1.50
CA ALA A 195 -8.72 15.33 -0.28
C ALA A 195 -7.46 16.21 -0.36
N ASP A 196 -7.66 17.52 -0.40
CA ASP A 196 -6.61 18.53 -0.65
C ASP A 196 -5.54 18.52 0.45
N VAL A 197 -4.35 18.00 0.13
CA VAL A 197 -3.27 17.82 1.12
C VAL A 197 -2.65 19.15 1.51
N LEU A 198 -2.44 20.05 0.55
CA LEU A 198 -1.70 21.29 0.78
C LEU A 198 -2.63 22.45 1.17
N GLY A 199 -3.89 22.46 0.72
CA GLY A 199 -4.78 23.59 0.89
C GLY A 199 -4.11 24.89 0.41
N ASP A 200 -4.14 25.93 1.25
CA ASP A 200 -3.51 27.23 0.97
C ASP A 200 -1.97 27.20 1.10
N LEU A 201 -1.36 26.09 1.51
CA LEU A 201 0.10 25.89 1.51
C LEU A 201 0.64 25.57 0.11
N GLY A 202 -0.24 25.46 -0.90
CA GLY A 202 0.10 25.14 -2.27
C GLY A 202 0.82 26.28 -2.98
N GLY A 203 2.13 26.14 -3.18
CA GLY A 203 2.88 27.00 -4.10
C GLY A 203 4.33 27.19 -3.71
N LEU A 204 5.22 27.06 -4.69
CA LEU A 204 6.59 27.56 -4.60
C LEU A 204 6.56 29.05 -4.96
N SER A 205 6.78 29.90 -3.96
CA SER A 205 6.83 31.36 -4.15
C SER A 205 8.07 31.81 -4.93
N ALA A 206 9.13 31.01 -4.93
CA ALA A 206 10.32 31.21 -5.75
C ALA A 206 11.04 29.89 -6.04
N LEU A 207 11.82 29.86 -7.12
CA LEU A 207 12.71 28.73 -7.38
C LEU A 207 13.85 28.69 -6.36
N PRO A 208 14.25 27.51 -5.88
CA PRO A 208 15.39 27.39 -4.98
C PRO A 208 16.69 27.84 -5.65
N ALA A 209 17.64 28.31 -4.84
CA ALA A 209 18.91 28.85 -5.35
C ALA A 209 19.90 27.77 -5.84
N SER A 210 19.72 26.51 -5.44
CA SER A 210 20.63 25.41 -5.79
C SER A 210 19.91 24.05 -5.79
N PRO A 211 20.53 22.99 -6.36
CA PRO A 211 20.02 21.63 -6.25
C PRO A 211 19.88 21.14 -4.80
N GLU A 212 20.81 21.53 -3.92
CA GLU A 212 20.78 21.19 -2.49
C GLU A 212 19.61 21.87 -1.79
N ALA A 213 19.40 23.17 -2.08
CA ALA A 213 18.25 23.91 -1.57
C ALA A 213 16.93 23.30 -2.05
N SER A 214 16.89 22.80 -3.29
CA SER A 214 15.72 22.11 -3.84
C SER A 214 15.48 20.77 -3.16
N ALA A 215 16.53 20.01 -2.86
CA ALA A 215 16.39 18.77 -2.11
C ALA A 215 15.93 19.01 -0.66
N GLN A 216 16.47 20.04 -0.01
CA GLN A 216 16.06 20.43 1.35
C GLN A 216 14.60 20.88 1.38
N LEU A 217 14.17 21.66 0.38
CA LEU A 217 12.77 22.03 0.21
C LEU A 217 11.86 20.78 0.14
N MET A 218 12.24 19.75 -0.60
CA MET A 218 11.45 18.52 -0.69
C MET A 218 11.40 17.75 0.64
N VAL A 219 12.49 17.76 1.42
CA VAL A 219 12.51 17.22 2.80
C VAL A 219 11.51 17.98 3.68
N ASP A 220 11.52 19.30 3.64
CA ASP A 220 10.63 20.11 4.49
C ASP A 220 9.17 20.04 4.03
N ALA A 221 8.93 19.91 2.72
CA ALA A 221 7.63 19.64 2.15
C ALA A 221 7.07 18.29 2.62
N GLU A 222 7.89 17.23 2.66
CA GLU A 222 7.44 15.92 3.16
C GLU A 222 7.00 16.01 4.64
N LYS A 223 7.82 16.62 5.50
CA LYS A 223 7.45 16.84 6.91
C LYS A 223 6.14 17.63 7.05
N THR A 224 5.96 18.63 6.20
CA THR A 224 4.72 19.41 6.17
C THR A 224 3.52 18.55 5.78
N MET A 225 3.65 17.66 4.78
CA MET A 225 2.59 16.71 4.43
C MET A 225 2.27 15.73 5.56
N VAL A 226 3.22 15.39 6.44
CA VAL A 226 2.93 14.56 7.61
C VAL A 226 2.17 15.33 8.70
N SER A 227 2.56 16.58 8.93
CA SER A 227 2.21 17.30 10.15
C SER A 227 1.13 18.37 9.99
N ALA A 228 0.88 18.85 8.78
CA ALA A 228 -0.12 19.89 8.55
C ALA A 228 -1.55 19.37 8.79
N PRO A 229 -2.43 20.15 9.45
CA PRO A 229 -3.82 19.75 9.69
C PRO A 229 -4.59 19.42 8.40
N THR A 230 -4.38 20.19 7.33
CA THR A 230 -4.99 19.93 6.00
C THR A 230 -4.56 18.58 5.45
N ALA A 231 -3.28 18.26 5.57
CA ALA A 231 -2.73 17.01 5.10
C ALA A 231 -3.26 15.83 5.92
N GLN A 232 -3.31 15.93 7.25
CA GLN A 232 -3.89 14.91 8.12
C GLN A 232 -5.37 14.67 7.81
N GLN A 233 -6.15 15.73 7.59
CA GLN A 233 -7.55 15.62 7.20
C GLN A 233 -7.71 14.93 5.83
N ALA A 234 -6.87 15.28 4.85
CA ALA A 234 -6.85 14.64 3.54
C ALA A 234 -6.54 13.13 3.65
N TYR A 235 -5.47 12.76 4.37
CA TYR A 235 -5.10 11.35 4.54
C TYR A 235 -6.12 10.56 5.36
N THR A 236 -6.77 11.19 6.35
CA THR A 236 -7.92 10.61 7.06
C THR A 236 -9.05 10.28 6.09
N THR A 237 -9.40 11.23 5.22
CA THR A 237 -10.47 11.07 4.21
C THR A 237 -10.18 9.89 3.28
N VAL A 238 -8.95 9.77 2.81
CA VAL A 238 -8.53 8.67 1.94
C VAL A 238 -8.58 7.33 2.67
N LEU A 239 -7.94 7.22 3.84
CA LEU A 239 -7.77 5.93 4.51
C LEU A 239 -9.08 5.41 5.12
N HIS A 240 -9.93 6.26 5.69
CA HIS A 240 -11.27 5.86 6.11
C HIS A 240 -12.14 5.49 4.89
N GLY A 241 -12.06 6.29 3.82
CA GLY A 241 -12.84 6.01 2.63
C GLY A 241 -12.42 4.73 1.89
N ILE A 242 -11.20 4.23 2.10
CA ILE A 242 -10.76 2.90 1.65
C ILE A 242 -11.30 1.79 2.56
N ALA A 243 -11.44 2.04 3.86
CA ALA A 243 -11.95 1.08 4.84
C ALA A 243 -13.49 0.91 4.78
N ASP A 244 -14.21 1.84 4.16
CA ASP A 244 -15.66 1.74 3.98
C ASP A 244 -16.03 0.74 2.86
N ALA A 245 -17.19 0.08 2.98
CA ALA A 245 -17.66 -0.96 2.05
C ALA A 245 -17.80 -0.50 0.57
N ASP A 246 -17.85 0.81 0.33
CA ASP A 246 -17.87 1.44 -1.01
C ASP A 246 -16.46 1.84 -1.51
N GLY A 247 -15.39 1.48 -0.77
CA GLY A 247 -13.99 1.81 -1.04
C GLY A 247 -13.24 0.80 -1.91
N ALA A 248 -13.88 -0.30 -2.32
CA ALA A 248 -13.28 -1.30 -3.22
C ALA A 248 -12.86 -0.66 -4.55
N ASN A 249 -11.66 -0.98 -5.05
CA ASN A 249 -11.07 -0.41 -6.26
C ASN A 249 -10.86 1.12 -6.21
N ALA A 250 -10.30 1.62 -5.11
CA ALA A 250 -10.00 3.05 -4.94
C ALA A 250 -8.75 3.47 -5.74
N LEU A 251 -8.79 4.70 -6.25
CA LEU A 251 -7.66 5.40 -6.85
C LEU A 251 -7.35 6.64 -6.02
N PHE A 252 -6.09 6.92 -5.74
CA PHE A 252 -5.68 8.23 -5.22
C PHE A 252 -4.50 8.80 -6.01
N HIS A 253 -4.50 10.11 -6.22
CA HIS A 253 -3.51 10.75 -7.07
C HIS A 253 -3.20 12.17 -6.62
N CYS A 254 -2.10 12.70 -7.15
CA CYS A 254 -1.78 14.12 -7.09
C CYS A 254 -1.30 14.55 -8.48
N THR A 255 -0.60 15.67 -8.62
CA THR A 255 -0.10 16.12 -9.93
C THR A 255 0.91 15.14 -10.54
N ALA A 256 1.95 14.76 -9.80
CA ALA A 256 2.99 13.83 -10.29
C ALA A 256 2.78 12.38 -9.83
N GLY A 257 1.87 12.14 -8.88
CA GLY A 257 1.65 10.83 -8.28
C GLY A 257 2.80 10.33 -7.39
N LYS A 258 3.67 11.24 -6.91
CA LYS A 258 4.93 10.89 -6.27
C LYS A 258 4.99 11.25 -4.78
N ASP A 259 4.87 12.53 -4.38
CA ASP A 259 5.09 12.96 -2.99
C ASP A 259 3.82 12.82 -2.14
N ARG A 260 2.77 13.63 -2.38
CA ARG A 260 1.47 13.53 -1.69
C ARG A 260 0.86 12.13 -1.75
N THR A 261 0.83 11.56 -2.95
CA THR A 261 0.42 10.18 -3.25
C THR A 261 1.38 9.16 -2.64
N GLY A 262 2.67 9.48 -2.56
CA GLY A 262 3.69 8.63 -1.94
C GLY A 262 3.49 8.49 -0.46
N TRP A 263 3.23 9.59 0.26
CA TRP A 263 2.94 9.54 1.69
C TRP A 263 1.61 8.84 1.98
N ALA A 264 0.58 9.06 1.17
CA ALA A 264 -0.68 8.30 1.26
C ALA A 264 -0.42 6.78 1.15
N ASN A 265 0.30 6.35 0.10
CA ASN A 265 0.58 4.93 -0.10
C ASN A 265 1.52 4.35 0.97
N ALA A 266 2.56 5.10 1.37
CA ALA A 266 3.48 4.69 2.41
C ALA A 266 2.76 4.50 3.75
N THR A 267 1.78 5.36 4.05
CA THR A 267 0.93 5.24 5.24
C THR A 267 0.06 3.99 5.17
N LEU A 268 -0.62 3.76 4.03
CA LEU A 268 -1.42 2.55 3.81
C LEU A 268 -0.58 1.27 3.96
N LEU A 269 0.54 1.16 3.25
CA LEU A 269 1.38 -0.04 3.28
C LEU A 269 1.99 -0.29 4.66
N THR A 270 2.36 0.78 5.39
CA THR A 270 2.84 0.65 6.77
C THR A 270 1.72 0.17 7.70
N ALA A 271 0.50 0.69 7.57
CA ALA A 271 -0.67 0.24 8.34
C ALA A 271 -0.98 -1.25 8.06
N LEU A 272 -0.79 -1.71 6.83
CA LEU A 272 -0.94 -3.10 6.41
C LEU A 272 0.22 -4.02 6.84
N GLY A 273 1.29 -3.48 7.44
CA GLY A 273 2.41 -4.27 7.96
C GLY A 273 3.45 -4.68 6.91
N VAL A 274 3.50 -3.98 5.78
CA VAL A 274 4.53 -4.16 4.75
C VAL A 274 5.90 -3.69 5.29
N PRO A 275 7.00 -4.44 5.06
CA PRO A 275 8.33 -4.04 5.52
C PRO A 275 8.74 -2.65 5.02
N ARG A 276 9.42 -1.88 5.88
CA ARG A 276 9.81 -0.49 5.61
C ARG A 276 10.61 -0.33 4.31
N ASP A 277 11.51 -1.25 4.03
CA ASP A 277 12.33 -1.24 2.80
C ASP A 277 11.46 -1.44 1.56
N THR A 278 10.47 -2.34 1.62
CA THR A 278 9.51 -2.53 0.52
C THR A 278 8.63 -1.30 0.30
N VAL A 279 8.23 -0.61 1.38
CA VAL A 279 7.52 0.69 1.27
C VAL A 279 8.40 1.74 0.59
N MET A 280 9.70 1.78 0.92
CA MET A 280 10.65 2.68 0.28
C MET A 280 10.83 2.34 -1.20
N ASP A 281 10.93 1.06 -1.55
CA ASP A 281 11.09 0.61 -2.94
C ASP A 281 9.89 1.03 -3.81
N ASP A 282 8.64 0.88 -3.32
CA ASP A 282 7.45 1.38 -4.03
C ASP A 282 7.49 2.90 -4.26
N TYR A 283 7.89 3.65 -3.22
CA TYR A 283 7.99 5.09 -3.31
C TYR A 283 8.99 5.50 -4.40
N LEU A 284 10.21 4.93 -4.35
CA LEU A 284 11.30 5.18 -5.29
C LEU A 284 10.99 4.71 -6.71
N ALA A 285 10.09 3.73 -6.89
CA ALA A 285 9.65 3.29 -8.21
C ALA A 285 9.03 4.41 -9.04
N SER A 286 8.56 5.50 -8.40
CA SER A 286 8.10 6.71 -9.11
C SER A 286 9.19 7.32 -10.01
N ASN A 287 10.48 7.17 -9.68
CA ASN A 287 11.58 7.61 -10.55
C ASN A 287 11.63 6.81 -11.85
N THR A 288 11.31 5.51 -11.80
CA THR A 288 11.24 4.64 -12.97
C THR A 288 10.03 4.98 -13.83
N TYR A 289 8.84 5.01 -13.23
CA TYR A 289 7.59 5.23 -13.97
C TYR A 289 7.44 6.65 -14.53
N ARG A 290 8.22 7.61 -14.01
CA ARG A 290 8.26 8.99 -14.52
C ARG A 290 9.53 9.30 -15.31
N ALA A 291 10.43 8.35 -15.51
CA ALA A 291 11.77 8.60 -16.08
C ALA A 291 11.70 9.36 -17.41
N LYS A 292 10.80 8.94 -18.32
CA LYS A 292 10.62 9.58 -19.64
C LYS A 292 10.10 11.01 -19.52
N GLU A 293 9.09 11.24 -18.69
CA GLU A 293 8.50 12.58 -18.49
C GLU A 293 9.48 13.53 -17.81
N ASN A 294 10.18 13.05 -16.78
CA ASN A 294 11.20 13.83 -16.07
C ASN A 294 12.36 14.17 -17.02
N ALA A 295 12.83 13.22 -17.84
CA ALA A 295 13.89 13.47 -18.82
C ALA A 295 13.47 14.51 -19.87
N ALA A 296 12.24 14.42 -20.39
CA ALA A 296 11.71 15.41 -21.34
C ALA A 296 11.60 16.81 -20.72
N THR A 297 11.14 16.90 -19.47
CA THR A 297 11.05 18.16 -18.71
C THR A 297 12.43 18.80 -18.52
N LEU A 298 13.42 18.00 -18.11
CA LEU A 298 14.79 18.49 -17.90
C LEU A 298 15.46 18.92 -19.22
N ALA A 299 15.22 18.19 -20.31
CA ALA A 299 15.78 18.51 -21.62
C ALA A 299 15.21 19.81 -22.21
N ALA A 300 14.02 20.24 -21.77
CA ALA A 300 13.41 21.50 -22.17
C ALA A 300 13.96 22.73 -21.42
N MET A 301 14.89 22.54 -20.47
CA MET A 301 15.45 23.60 -19.63
C MET A 301 16.96 23.80 -19.90
N PRO A 302 17.51 25.00 -19.67
CA PRO A 302 18.96 25.20 -19.60
C PRO A 302 19.61 24.30 -18.53
N PRO A 303 20.83 23.77 -18.73
CA PRO A 303 21.43 22.78 -17.83
C PRO A 303 21.50 23.21 -16.35
N ALA A 304 21.81 24.49 -16.09
CA ALA A 304 21.86 25.02 -14.73
C ALA A 304 20.48 25.01 -14.05
N GLN A 305 19.42 25.35 -14.79
CA GLN A 305 18.05 25.30 -14.30
C GLN A 305 17.58 23.85 -14.12
N ALA A 306 17.89 22.98 -15.07
CA ALA A 306 17.59 21.55 -14.99
C ALA A 306 18.19 20.91 -13.73
N ALA A 307 19.43 21.27 -13.37
CA ALA A 307 20.07 20.78 -12.15
C ALA A 307 19.31 21.18 -10.87
N VAL A 308 18.78 22.40 -10.81
CA VAL A 308 17.96 22.90 -9.69
C VAL A 308 16.60 22.19 -9.66
N TYR A 309 15.96 21.97 -10.81
CA TYR A 309 14.64 21.32 -10.88
C TYR A 309 14.67 19.82 -10.62
N LYS A 310 15.77 19.13 -10.98
CA LYS A 310 15.86 17.66 -10.91
C LYS A 310 15.48 17.08 -9.54
N PRO A 311 15.99 17.58 -8.39
CA PRO A 311 15.54 17.15 -7.06
C PRO A 311 14.03 17.21 -6.85
N MET A 312 13.35 18.21 -7.42
CA MET A 312 11.90 18.38 -7.28
C MET A 312 11.11 17.42 -8.19
N LEU A 313 11.68 16.99 -9.31
CA LEU A 313 11.07 16.02 -10.23
C LEU A 313 11.26 14.58 -9.76
N ASP A 314 12.38 14.29 -9.10
CA ASP A 314 12.70 12.98 -8.53
C ASP A 314 11.96 12.74 -7.21
N VAL A 315 12.03 11.50 -6.75
CA VAL A 315 11.83 11.11 -5.36
C VAL A 315 13.12 10.51 -4.81
N ARG A 316 13.43 10.74 -3.53
CA ARG A 316 14.68 10.27 -2.93
C ARG A 316 14.45 9.70 -1.53
N PRO A 317 15.30 8.76 -1.05
CA PRO A 317 15.11 8.12 0.24
C PRO A 317 14.99 9.13 1.39
N GLU A 318 15.78 10.20 1.37
CA GLU A 318 15.78 11.25 2.38
C GLU A 318 14.44 11.99 2.48
N TYR A 319 13.67 12.08 1.39
CA TYR A 319 12.36 12.74 1.41
C TYR A 319 11.40 11.89 2.25
N LEU A 320 11.12 10.67 1.83
CA LEU A 320 10.18 9.80 2.56
C LEU A 320 10.67 9.51 3.99
N ASN A 321 11.98 9.30 4.20
CA ASN A 321 12.52 9.10 5.54
C ASN A 321 12.28 10.30 6.46
N SER A 322 12.32 11.53 5.94
CA SER A 322 12.00 12.70 6.74
C SER A 322 10.54 12.71 7.22
N GLY A 323 9.60 12.19 6.42
CA GLY A 323 8.21 11.98 6.85
C GLY A 323 8.09 10.95 7.98
N PHE A 324 8.76 9.81 7.89
CA PHE A 324 8.79 8.83 8.99
C PHE A 324 9.48 9.36 10.25
N GLN A 325 10.52 10.18 10.09
CA GLN A 325 11.17 10.86 11.21
C GLN A 325 10.23 11.87 11.86
N GLU A 326 9.46 12.62 11.07
CA GLU A 326 8.44 13.55 11.56
C GLU A 326 7.36 12.82 12.37
N VAL A 327 6.88 11.68 11.86
CA VAL A 327 5.97 10.78 12.61
C VAL A 327 6.57 10.39 13.95
N THR A 328 7.81 9.90 13.95
CA THR A 328 8.51 9.47 15.17
C THR A 328 8.71 10.63 16.14
N SER A 329 9.09 11.80 15.64
CA SER A 329 9.36 12.98 16.46
C SER A 329 8.10 13.54 17.14
N ARG A 330 6.95 13.49 16.47
CA ARG A 330 5.69 14.07 16.99
C ARG A 330 4.82 13.08 17.75
N TYR A 331 4.79 11.83 17.30
CA TYR A 331 3.85 10.83 17.79
C TYR A 331 4.55 9.65 18.49
N GLY A 332 5.87 9.51 18.34
CA GLY A 332 6.67 8.44 18.93
C GLY A 332 6.60 7.12 18.15
N THR A 333 5.40 6.70 17.74
CA THR A 333 5.19 5.49 16.93
C THR A 333 4.26 5.76 15.76
N PHE A 334 4.35 4.92 14.73
CA PHE A 334 3.45 5.01 13.57
C PHE A 334 2.00 4.73 13.96
N ASP A 335 1.75 3.76 14.85
CA ASP A 335 0.41 3.47 15.38
C ASP A 335 -0.21 4.68 16.07
N ARG A 336 0.58 5.48 16.81
CA ARG A 336 0.11 6.71 17.42
C ARG A 336 -0.18 7.81 16.40
N TYR A 337 0.56 7.84 15.28
CA TYR A 337 0.24 8.75 14.18
C TYR A 337 -1.09 8.36 13.50
N LEU A 338 -1.30 7.07 13.22
CA LEU A 338 -2.57 6.57 12.68
C LEU A 338 -3.74 6.96 13.59
N ASP A 339 -3.64 6.70 14.90
CA ASP A 339 -4.70 7.00 15.86
C ASP A 339 -4.87 8.50 16.13
N LYS A 340 -3.79 9.22 16.50
CA LYS A 340 -3.89 10.60 16.99
C LYS A 340 -3.92 11.66 15.90
N ALA A 341 -3.24 11.43 14.79
CA ALA A 341 -3.18 12.40 13.69
C ALA A 341 -4.25 12.11 12.64
N LEU A 342 -4.44 10.83 12.29
CA LEU A 342 -5.34 10.43 11.21
C LEU A 342 -6.68 9.89 11.71
N GLY A 343 -6.86 9.73 13.02
CA GLY A 343 -8.12 9.23 13.58
C GLY A 343 -8.43 7.76 13.26
N LEU A 344 -7.46 7.00 12.75
CA LEU A 344 -7.61 5.57 12.48
C LEU A 344 -7.39 4.79 13.78
N SER A 345 -8.48 4.30 14.35
CA SER A 345 -8.43 3.43 15.51
C SER A 345 -7.78 2.08 15.17
N HIS A 346 -7.38 1.32 16.20
CA HIS A 346 -6.94 -0.06 16.02
C HIS A 346 -7.98 -0.95 15.33
N ARG A 347 -9.27 -0.60 15.46
CA ARG A 347 -10.35 -1.29 14.74
C ARG A 347 -10.28 -0.97 13.25
N ASP A 348 -10.17 0.28 12.86
CA ASP A 348 -10.12 0.69 11.45
C ASP A 348 -8.90 0.08 10.74
N VAL A 349 -7.75 0.05 11.42
CA VAL A 349 -6.54 -0.61 10.90
C VAL A 349 -6.73 -2.13 10.75
N ARG A 350 -7.46 -2.78 11.66
CA ARG A 350 -7.77 -4.21 11.54
C ARG A 350 -8.71 -4.46 10.37
N ASP A 351 -9.77 -3.66 10.25
CA ASP A 351 -10.77 -3.80 9.20
C ASP A 351 -10.09 -3.59 7.82
N LEU A 352 -9.22 -2.58 7.67
CA LEU A 352 -8.34 -2.40 6.49
C LEU A 352 -7.50 -3.65 6.17
N ARG A 353 -6.93 -4.31 7.18
CA ARG A 353 -6.13 -5.52 6.98
C ARG A 353 -6.99 -6.71 6.56
N GLU A 354 -8.19 -6.86 7.12
CA GLU A 354 -9.12 -7.92 6.74
C GLU A 354 -9.55 -7.78 5.27
N ASP A 355 -9.79 -6.55 4.82
CA ASP A 355 -10.21 -6.27 3.45
C ASP A 355 -9.06 -6.39 2.45
N LEU A 356 -7.90 -5.80 2.77
CA LEU A 356 -6.81 -5.63 1.81
C LEU A 356 -5.73 -6.70 1.89
N LEU A 357 -5.76 -7.61 2.86
CA LEU A 357 -4.78 -8.71 2.94
C LEU A 357 -5.39 -10.07 2.56
N VAL A 358 -4.52 -10.93 2.04
CA VAL A 358 -4.82 -12.34 1.78
C VAL A 358 -3.69 -13.23 2.30
N GLY A 359 -4.06 -14.42 2.80
CA GLY A 359 -3.12 -15.50 3.14
C GLY A 359 -2.77 -15.66 4.60
#